data_AF-A0A2H1VCN9-F1
#
_entry.id   AF-A0A2H1VCN9-F1
#
_cell.length_a   1.000
_cell.length_b   1.000
_cell.length_c   1.000
_cell.angle_alpha   90.00
_cell.angle_beta   90.00
_cell.angle_gamma   90.00
#
_symmetry.space_group_name_H-M   'P 1'
#
loop_
_entity.id
_entity.type
_entity.pdbx_description
1 polymer ?
#
loop_
_entity_poly.entity_id
_entity_poly.type
_entity_poly.pdbx_seq_one_letter_code
_entity_poly.pdbx_strand_id
1 'polypeptide(L)'
;TFASKVAACQDKYADASVGNVTGSNAVNVFLGIGVAWTLAAIVHWSKGEKFSIDPGNLAFSVTMYCSEACIAVLVLVLRRRKSIGGELGGPKAIKIITSMFFFSLWLVYLTMSSLEAYDVIPGF
;
A
#
# COMPACT_ATOMS: atom_id res chain seq x y z
N THR A 1 -11.71 -2.89 2.59
CA THR A 1 -13.07 -2.92 2.00
C THR A 1 -13.87 -4.08 2.57
N PHE A 2 -15.20 -4.09 2.44
CA PHE A 2 -16.06 -5.18 2.96
C PHE A 2 -15.74 -6.53 2.31
N ALA A 3 -15.43 -6.54 1.01
CA ALA A 3 -15.01 -7.74 0.28
C ALA A 3 -13.75 -8.39 0.88
N SER A 4 -12.73 -7.60 1.22
CA SER A 4 -11.52 -8.12 1.89
C SER A 4 -11.81 -8.72 3.27
N LYS A 5 -12.72 -8.11 4.04
CA LYS A 5 -13.14 -8.65 5.35
C LYS A 5 -13.82 -10.00 5.19
N VAL A 6 -14.74 -10.12 4.22
CA VAL A 6 -15.45 -11.37 3.93
C VAL A 6 -14.45 -12.46 3.52
N ALA A 7 -13.55 -12.16 2.58
CA ALA A 7 -12.50 -13.08 2.16
C ALA A 7 -11.58 -13.51 3.32
N ALA A 8 -11.26 -12.60 4.25
CA ALA A 8 -10.43 -12.91 5.41
C ALA A 8 -11.14 -13.78 6.46
N CYS A 9 -12.46 -13.64 6.63
CA CYS A 9 -13.23 -14.43 7.59
C CYS A 9 -13.59 -15.82 7.06
N GLN A 10 -13.73 -15.97 5.74
CA GLN A 10 -14.15 -17.22 5.10
C GLN A 10 -12.97 -18.16 4.79
N ASP A 11 -11.73 -17.69 4.88
CA ASP A 11 -10.51 -18.47 4.64
C ASP A 11 -9.65 -18.55 5.92
N LYS A 12 -9.25 -19.78 6.29
CA LYS A 12 -8.37 -20.06 7.45
C LYS A 12 -7.02 -19.35 7.36
N TYR A 13 -6.46 -19.21 6.17
CA TYR A 13 -5.18 -18.54 5.92
C TYR A 13 -5.36 -17.09 5.46
N ALA A 14 -6.58 -16.69 5.11
CA ALA A 14 -6.94 -15.33 4.71
C ALA A 14 -6.14 -14.81 3.50
N ASP A 15 -5.53 -15.70 2.72
CA ASP A 15 -4.64 -15.33 1.62
C ASP A 15 -5.39 -14.59 0.51
N ALA A 16 -6.65 -14.98 0.26
CA ALA A 16 -7.54 -14.30 -0.67
C ALA A 16 -7.82 -12.82 -0.30
N SER A 17 -7.70 -12.46 0.98
CA SER A 17 -7.92 -11.08 1.42
C SER A 17 -6.78 -10.15 0.99
N VAL A 18 -5.54 -10.64 0.90
CA VAL A 18 -4.38 -9.87 0.41
C VAL A 18 -4.62 -9.39 -1.01
N GLY A 19 -5.04 -10.31 -1.89
CA GLY A 19 -5.35 -10.02 -3.29
C GLY A 19 -6.51 -9.03 -3.42
N ASN A 20 -7.56 -9.19 -2.62
CA ASN A 20 -8.72 -8.27 -2.65
C ASN A 20 -8.37 -6.86 -2.18
N VAL A 21 -7.61 -6.70 -1.09
CA VAL A 21 -7.16 -5.36 -0.63
C VAL A 21 -6.27 -4.72 -1.69
N THR A 22 -5.26 -5.45 -2.15
CA THR A 22 -4.26 -4.92 -3.09
C THR A 22 -4.88 -4.58 -4.44
N GLY A 23 -5.71 -5.48 -4.97
CA GLY A 23 -6.37 -5.29 -6.26
C GLY A 23 -7.34 -4.11 -6.26
N SER A 24 -8.18 -3.99 -5.22
CA SER A 24 -9.10 -2.84 -5.12
C SER A 24 -8.36 -1.51 -4.95
N ASN A 25 -7.24 -1.49 -4.22
CA ASN A 25 -6.41 -0.29 -4.11
C ASN A 25 -5.69 0.05 -5.42
N ALA A 26 -5.18 -0.96 -6.13
CA ALA A 26 -4.54 -0.76 -7.43
C ALA A 26 -5.51 -0.14 -8.44
N VAL A 27 -6.76 -0.62 -8.49
CA VAL A 27 -7.82 -0.02 -9.30
C VAL A 27 -8.04 1.44 -8.94
N ASN A 28 -8.12 1.79 -7.65
CA ASN A 28 -8.30 3.20 -7.25
C ASN A 28 -7.15 4.11 -7.72
N VAL A 29 -5.91 3.62 -7.69
CA VAL A 29 -4.75 4.41 -8.14
C VAL A 29 -4.70 4.50 -9.66
N PHE A 30 -4.72 3.36 -10.37
CA PHE A 30 -4.55 3.32 -11.81
C PHE A 30 -5.76 3.89 -12.57
N LEU A 31 -6.98 3.53 -12.18
CA LEU A 31 -8.18 4.03 -12.82
C LEU A 31 -8.59 5.40 -12.28
N GLY A 32 -8.44 5.66 -10.97
CA GLY A 32 -8.82 6.95 -10.39
C GLY A 32 -7.86 8.07 -10.81
N ILE A 33 -6.59 7.94 -10.44
CA ILE A 33 -5.59 8.99 -10.67
C ILE A 33 -4.95 8.85 -12.06
N GLY A 34 -4.59 7.62 -12.45
CA GLY A 34 -3.86 7.37 -13.70
C GLY A 34 -4.61 7.77 -14.96
N VAL A 35 -5.92 7.51 -15.04
CA VAL A 35 -6.75 7.93 -16.19
C VAL A 35 -6.85 9.45 -16.27
N ALA A 36 -7.09 10.12 -15.15
CA ALA A 36 -7.18 11.58 -15.11
C ALA A 36 -5.87 12.25 -15.57
N TRP A 37 -4.73 11.78 -15.07
CA TRP A 37 -3.41 12.29 -15.48
C TRP A 37 -3.10 11.99 -16.94
N THR A 38 -3.47 10.82 -17.45
CA THR A 38 -3.29 10.47 -18.86
C THR A 38 -4.10 11.39 -19.78
N LEU A 39 -5.36 11.65 -19.43
CA LEU A 39 -6.22 12.58 -20.19
C LEU A 39 -5.66 14.00 -20.15
N ALA A 40 -5.22 14.49 -18.99
CA ALA A 40 -4.60 15.80 -18.86
C ALA A 40 -3.36 15.92 -19.75
N ALA A 41 -2.48 14.91 -19.76
CA ALA A 41 -1.31 14.87 -20.61
C ALA A 41 -1.67 14.94 -22.12
N ILE A 42 -2.70 14.21 -22.55
CA ILE A 42 -3.19 14.24 -23.95
C ILE A 42 -3.72 15.64 -24.31
N VAL A 43 -4.49 16.26 -23.42
CA VAL A 43 -5.05 17.61 -23.67
C VAL A 43 -3.95 18.64 -23.81
N HIS A 44 -2.97 18.66 -22.91
CA HIS A 44 -1.83 19.58 -23.02
C HIS A 44 -1.02 19.32 -24.29
N TRP A 45 -0.76 18.05 -24.62
CA TRP A 45 -0.09 17.68 -25.87
C TRP A 45 -0.83 18.20 -27.11
N SER A 46 -2.16 18.07 -27.15
CA SER A 46 -2.99 18.55 -28.26
C SER A 46 -2.95 20.07 -28.45
N LYS A 47 -2.63 20.82 -27.39
CA LYS A 47 -2.50 22.28 -27.40
C LYS A 47 -1.06 22.75 -27.64
N GLY A 48 -0.10 21.82 -27.80
CA GLY A 48 1.32 22.14 -27.86
C GLY A 48 1.92 22.62 -26.53
N GLU A 49 1.22 22.37 -25.42
CA GLU A 49 1.64 22.74 -24.07
C GLU A 49 2.39 21.58 -23.40
N LYS A 50 3.30 21.91 -22.47
CA LYS A 50 3.93 20.90 -21.62
C LYS A 50 3.04 20.62 -20.41
N PHE A 51 2.80 19.35 -20.14
CA PHE A 51 2.15 18.93 -18.91
C PHE A 51 3.16 18.91 -17.76
N SER A 52 3.06 19.86 -16.83
CA SER A 52 3.93 19.98 -15.65
C SER A 52 3.08 20.00 -14.40
N ILE A 53 3.32 19.08 -13.47
CA ILE A 53 2.67 19.02 -12.17
C ILE A 53 3.75 19.11 -11.09
N ASP A 54 3.48 19.89 -10.06
CA ASP A 54 4.26 19.87 -8.82
C ASP A 54 3.89 18.60 -8.03
N PRO A 55 4.83 17.65 -7.83
CA PRO A 55 4.55 16.41 -7.12
C PRO A 55 4.32 16.59 -5.61
N GLY A 56 4.69 17.74 -5.03
CA GLY A 56 4.57 17.98 -3.59
C GLY A 56 5.24 16.87 -2.75
N ASN A 57 4.54 16.38 -1.73
CA ASN A 57 4.99 15.32 -0.82
C ASN A 57 4.92 13.89 -1.39
N LEU A 58 4.54 13.73 -2.67
CA LEU A 58 4.31 12.42 -3.27
C LEU A 58 5.57 11.56 -3.27
N ALA A 59 6.72 12.16 -3.60
CA ALA A 59 8.00 11.44 -3.67
C ALA A 59 8.39 10.83 -2.32
N PHE A 60 8.28 11.61 -1.25
CA PHE A 60 8.57 11.17 0.11
C PHE A 60 7.62 10.04 0.53
N SER A 61 6.31 10.27 0.43
CA SER A 61 5.28 9.33 0.86
C SER A 61 5.34 8.00 0.09
N VAL A 62 5.52 8.05 -1.24
CA VAL A 62 5.62 6.84 -2.07
C VAL A 62 6.85 6.02 -1.73
N THR A 63 7.99 6.67 -1.48
CA THR A 63 9.23 5.98 -1.12
C THR A 63 9.13 5.28 0.24
N MET A 64 8.57 5.97 1.24
CA MET A 64 8.27 5.38 2.55
C MET A 64 7.36 4.16 2.40
N TYR A 65 6.24 4.31 1.69
CA TYR A 65 5.31 3.21 1.42
C TYR A 65 5.98 2.02 0.74
N CYS A 66 6.80 2.26 -0.29
CA CYS A 66 7.49 1.19 -1.01
C CYS A 66 8.50 0.44 -0.13
N SER A 67 9.24 1.16 0.72
CA SER A 67 10.20 0.55 1.63
C SER A 67 9.53 -0.37 2.65
N GLU A 68 8.43 0.08 3.26
CA GLU A 68 7.65 -0.71 4.22
C GLU A 68 6.91 -1.86 3.53
N ALA A 69 6.40 -1.66 2.32
CA ALA A 69 5.79 -2.71 1.52
C ALA A 69 6.78 -3.83 1.22
N CYS A 70 8.05 -3.52 0.92
CA CYS A 70 9.09 -4.53 0.73
C CYS A 70 9.29 -5.37 2.01
N ILE A 71 9.35 -4.72 3.17
CA ILE A 71 9.46 -5.39 4.48
C ILE A 71 8.22 -6.27 4.73
N ALA A 72 7.02 -5.75 4.47
CA ALA A 72 5.77 -6.48 4.66
C ALA A 72 5.69 -7.71 3.74
N VAL A 73 6.01 -7.56 2.47
CA VAL A 73 6.06 -8.67 1.49
C VAL A 73 7.08 -9.71 1.91
N LEU A 74 8.27 -9.30 2.36
CA LEU A 74 9.27 -10.23 2.88
C LEU A 74 8.70 -11.06 4.03
N VAL A 75 8.05 -10.43 5.02
CA VAL A 75 7.40 -11.15 6.13
C VAL A 75 6.33 -12.13 5.61
N LEU A 76 5.46 -11.72 4.69
CA LEU A 76 4.43 -12.59 4.11
C LEU A 76 5.06 -13.81 3.42
N VAL A 77 6.11 -13.60 2.61
CA VAL A 77 6.85 -14.68 1.93
C VAL A 77 7.51 -15.62 2.96
N LEU A 78 8.11 -15.09 4.03
CA LEU A 78 8.71 -15.92 5.07
C LEU A 78 7.66 -16.75 5.83
N ARG A 79 6.42 -16.26 5.94
CA ARG A 79 5.30 -16.99 6.56
C ARG A 79 4.69 -18.08 5.69
N ARG A 80 4.90 -18.06 4.37
CA ARG A 80 4.50 -19.15 3.46
C ARG A 80 5.24 -20.48 3.72
N ARG A 81 6.28 -20.49 4.57
CA ARG A 81 6.99 -21.71 4.95
C ARG A 81 6.02 -22.75 5.56
N LYS A 82 6.26 -24.03 5.26
CA LYS A 82 5.43 -25.17 5.71
C LYS A 82 5.22 -25.23 7.24
N SER A 83 6.11 -24.62 8.03
CA SER A 83 6.01 -24.53 9.49
C SER A 83 4.88 -23.62 9.99
N ILE A 84 4.41 -22.66 9.18
CA ILE A 84 3.33 -21.71 9.53
C ILE A 84 2.11 -21.92 8.63
N GLY A 85 2.33 -22.08 7.32
CA GLY A 85 1.33 -22.56 6.37
C GLY A 85 0.32 -21.53 5.83
N GLY A 86 0.52 -20.22 6.06
CA GLY A 86 -0.35 -19.17 5.51
C GLY A 86 0.23 -17.76 5.63
N GLU A 87 -0.22 -16.83 4.79
CA GLU A 87 0.37 -15.49 4.67
C GLU A 87 -0.10 -14.53 5.74
N LEU A 88 -1.43 -14.46 5.95
CA LEU A 88 -2.06 -13.58 6.95
C LEU A 88 -2.58 -14.37 8.15
N GLY A 89 -3.20 -15.53 7.90
CA GLY A 89 -3.82 -16.40 8.88
C GLY A 89 -2.85 -17.41 9.53
N GLY A 90 -3.34 -18.60 9.88
CA GLY A 90 -2.53 -19.62 10.55
C GLY A 90 -2.53 -19.50 12.09
N PRO A 91 -1.49 -20.02 12.78
CA PRO A 91 -1.44 -20.09 14.24
C PRO A 91 -1.69 -18.74 14.93
N LYS A 92 -2.57 -18.72 15.95
CA LYS A 92 -3.05 -17.49 16.60
C LYS A 92 -1.93 -16.57 17.10
N ALA A 93 -0.92 -17.13 17.77
CA ALA A 93 0.19 -16.35 18.31
C ALA A 93 0.97 -15.63 17.20
N ILE A 94 1.35 -16.37 16.15
CA ILE A 94 2.10 -15.82 15.01
C ILE A 94 1.27 -14.77 14.27
N LYS A 95 -0.02 -15.06 14.02
CA LYS A 95 -0.95 -14.10 13.40
C LYS A 95 -1.04 -12.79 14.16
N ILE A 96 -1.11 -12.83 15.50
CA ILE A 96 -1.21 -11.62 16.32
C ILE A 96 0.09 -10.82 16.26
N ILE A 97 1.24 -11.48 16.43
CA ILE A 97 2.56 -10.84 16.37
C ILE A 97 2.76 -10.15 15.02
N THR A 98 2.49 -10.84 13.92
CA THR A 98 2.68 -10.29 12.57
C THR A 98 1.68 -9.18 12.26
N SER A 99 0.44 -9.28 12.76
CA SER A 99 -0.55 -8.20 12.67
C SER A 99 -0.11 -6.95 13.43
N MET A 100 0.41 -7.09 14.65
CA MET A 100 0.94 -5.96 15.43
C MET A 100 2.15 -5.32 14.73
N PHE A 101 3.03 -6.13 14.15
CA PHE A 101 4.17 -5.64 13.39
C PHE A 101 3.71 -4.83 12.16
N PHE A 102 2.78 -5.34 11.34
CA PHE A 102 2.25 -4.59 10.19
C PHE A 102 1.52 -3.31 10.60
N PHE A 103 0.81 -3.34 11.73
CA PHE A 103 0.20 -2.14 12.28
C PHE A 103 1.25 -1.10 12.70
N SER A 104 2.38 -1.54 13.27
CA SER A 104 3.49 -0.63 13.60
C SER A 104 4.14 -0.01 12.38
N LEU A 105 4.33 -0.77 11.28
CA LEU A 105 4.81 -0.21 10.01
C LEU A 105 3.86 0.88 9.51
N TRP A 106 2.56 0.59 9.48
CA TRP A 106 1.55 1.57 9.10
C TRP A 106 1.60 2.86 9.95
N LEU A 107 1.84 2.75 11.26
CA LEU A 107 2.02 3.92 12.12
C LEU A 107 3.28 4.72 11.76
N VAL A 108 4.38 4.04 11.42
CA VAL A 108 5.62 4.70 10.96
C VAL A 108 5.34 5.48 9.67
N TYR A 109 4.75 4.85 8.66
CA TYR A 109 4.36 5.52 7.42
C TYR A 109 3.49 6.74 7.68
N LEU A 110 2.42 6.58 8.48
CA LEU A 110 1.49 7.65 8.77
C LEU A 110 2.18 8.82 9.48
N THR A 111 3.01 8.51 10.49
CA THR A 111 3.70 9.52 11.27
C THR A 111 4.72 10.27 10.42
N MET A 112 5.59 9.57 9.71
CA MET A 112 6.64 10.18 8.89
C MET A 112 6.05 11.01 7.75
N SER A 113 5.05 10.48 7.05
CA SER A 113 4.40 11.21 5.94
C SER A 113 3.64 12.43 6.44
N SER A 114 3.04 12.37 7.64
CA SER A 114 2.38 13.54 8.23
C SER A 114 3.38 14.59 8.69
N LEU A 115 4.47 14.18 9.34
CA LEU A 115 5.51 15.12 9.79
C LEU A 115 6.13 15.87 8.61
N GLU A 116 6.36 15.19 7.47
CA GLU A 116 6.87 15.84 6.27
C GLU A 116 5.80 16.74 5.63
N ALA A 117 4.54 16.28 5.51
CA ALA A 117 3.46 17.06 4.92
C ALA A 117 3.10 18.34 5.70
N TYR A 118 3.41 18.39 7.00
CA TYR A 118 3.23 19.56 7.87
C TYR A 118 4.54 20.33 8.10
N ASP A 119 5.56 20.11 7.28
CA ASP A 119 6.86 20.80 7.31
C ASP A 119 7.59 20.70 8.67
N VAL A 120 7.31 19.66 9.46
CA VAL A 120 7.98 19.39 10.75
C VAL A 120 9.35 18.76 10.51
N ILE A 121 9.48 17.95 9.46
CA ILE A 121 10.74 17.35 9.00
C ILE A 121 10.94 17.65 7.50
N PRO A 122 12.19 17.76 7.04
CA PRO A 122 12.44 17.92 5.61
C PRO A 122 12.18 16.60 4.86
N GLY A 123 11.51 16.71 3.71
CA GLY A 123 11.49 15.67 2.69
C GLY A 123 12.83 15.57 1.94
N PHE A 124 12.90 14.66 0.97
CA PHE A 124 14.06 14.47 0.09
C PHE A 124 13.66 14.56 -1.38
#